data_AF-A0A967F3W8-F1
#
_entry.id   AF-A0A967F3W8-F1
#
_cell.length_a   1.000
_cell.length_b   1.000
_cell.length_c   1.000
_cell.angle_alpha   90.00
_cell.angle_beta   90.00
_cell.angle_gamma   90.00
#
_symmetry.space_group_name_H-M   'P 1'
#
loop_
_entity.id
_entity.type
_entity.pdbx_description
1 polymer ?
#
loop_
_entity_poly.entity_id
_entity_poly.type
_entity_poly.pdbx_seq_one_letter_code
_entity_poly.pdbx_strand_id
1 'polypeptide(L)'
;PHKLERRGNTTWSLVEVAFADGPYLDENTVSGQTLDPSAVSGNGITITAVGHSPFVDGDVGRLIRLRPSGEPGYAIITEVVSPEQVRADVKRVFANANATGNWSLGAWSADRGHPSAVSFFEQRLVWANTRAQPQSFWMSQSGDLENMRPDSFEGGATEVQDDDGLDFTIAADQVNAIRWMSPGRQLILGTSGGEWSVTSDGPVVTPLDIQVRRESTNGSANILPVRISSIVLFVQRA
;
A
#
# COMPACT_ATOMS: atom_id res chain seq x y z
N PRO A 1 0.55 -11.76 -0.68
CA PRO A 1 -0.49 -12.00 -1.71
C PRO A 1 0.06 -12.87 -2.83
N HIS A 2 -0.76 -13.66 -3.54
CA HIS A 2 -0.28 -14.52 -4.64
C HIS A 2 -0.99 -14.17 -5.96
N LYS A 3 -0.27 -14.26 -7.07
CA LYS A 3 -0.79 -14.20 -8.44
C LYS A 3 -0.73 -15.57 -9.09
N LEU A 4 -1.68 -15.83 -9.98
CA LEU A 4 -1.70 -17.05 -10.79
C LEU A 4 -0.93 -16.80 -12.09
N GLU A 5 0.19 -17.49 -12.28
CA GLU A 5 1.00 -17.41 -13.49
C GLU A 5 0.78 -18.61 -14.39
N ARG A 6 0.54 -18.37 -15.68
CA ARG A 6 0.55 -19.43 -16.70
C ARG A 6 1.98 -19.65 -17.18
N ARG A 7 2.53 -20.84 -16.94
CA ARG A 7 3.88 -21.23 -17.44
C ARG A 7 3.82 -22.12 -18.68
N GLY A 8 2.64 -22.59 -19.05
CA GLY A 8 2.41 -23.38 -20.25
C GLY A 8 0.93 -23.63 -20.50
N ASN A 9 0.62 -24.40 -21.54
CA ASN A 9 -0.76 -24.71 -21.90
C ASN A 9 -1.53 -25.32 -20.71
N THR A 10 -0.89 -26.24 -20.00
CA THR A 10 -1.44 -27.02 -18.87
C THR A 10 -0.79 -26.71 -17.53
N THR A 11 0.11 -25.73 -17.45
CA THR A 11 0.93 -25.50 -16.26
C THR A 11 0.69 -24.11 -15.70
N TRP A 12 0.27 -24.07 -14.44
CA TRP A 12 0.00 -22.87 -13.69
C TRP A 12 0.67 -22.95 -12.33
N SER A 13 1.12 -21.81 -11.80
CA SER A 13 1.71 -21.71 -10.47
C SER A 13 1.16 -20.48 -9.75
N LEU A 14 0.83 -20.63 -8.48
CA LEU A 14 0.66 -19.49 -7.60
C LEU A 14 2.03 -19.01 -7.16
N VAL A 15 2.32 -17.74 -7.40
CA VAL A 15 3.58 -17.09 -7.06
C VAL A 15 3.29 -15.87 -6.21
N GLU A 16 4.14 -15.60 -5.23
CA GLU A 16 4.02 -14.39 -4.43
C GLU A 16 4.14 -13.13 -5.31
N VAL A 17 3.29 -12.14 -5.06
CA VAL A 17 3.37 -10.85 -5.73
C VAL A 17 4.53 -10.07 -5.12
N ALA A 18 5.53 -9.75 -5.94
CA ALA A 18 6.66 -8.92 -5.54
C ALA A 18 6.31 -7.44 -5.78
N PHE A 19 5.71 -6.81 -4.77
CA PHE A 19 5.38 -5.39 -4.87
C PHE A 19 6.65 -4.54 -4.91
N ALA A 20 6.69 -3.62 -5.87
CA ALA A 20 7.74 -2.62 -5.99
C ALA A 20 7.33 -1.35 -5.25
N ASP A 21 8.26 -0.82 -4.45
CA ASP A 21 8.21 0.50 -3.85
C ASP A 21 6.89 0.86 -3.14
N GLY A 22 6.35 -0.03 -2.31
CA GLY A 22 5.20 0.27 -1.45
C GLY A 22 4.14 -0.85 -1.40
N PRO A 23 2.94 -0.54 -0.88
CA PRO A 23 2.55 0.75 -0.30
C PRO A 23 3.20 0.98 1.07
N TYR A 24 3.21 2.24 1.52
CA TYR A 24 3.84 2.67 2.76
C TYR A 24 2.82 3.18 3.78
N LEU A 25 3.27 3.29 5.03
CA LEU A 25 2.64 4.14 6.04
C LEU A 25 3.09 5.58 5.83
N ASP A 26 2.41 6.48 6.56
CA ASP A 26 2.81 7.87 6.70
C ASP A 26 4.31 8.00 7.01
N GLU A 27 4.94 8.98 6.37
CA GLU A 27 6.33 9.31 6.64
C GLU A 27 6.50 9.78 8.09
N ASN A 28 7.62 9.39 8.70
CA ASN A 28 7.94 9.79 10.05
C ASN A 28 7.98 11.32 10.18
N THR A 29 7.26 11.83 11.19
CA THR A 29 7.20 13.24 11.54
C THR A 29 7.86 13.54 12.90
N VAL A 30 8.35 12.51 13.60
CA VAL A 30 8.93 12.65 14.94
C VAL A 30 10.41 12.98 14.85
N SER A 31 10.77 14.17 15.31
CA SER A 31 12.17 14.61 15.39
C SER A 31 12.99 13.72 16.32
N GLY A 32 14.19 13.34 15.88
CA GLY A 32 15.11 12.46 16.62
C GLY A 32 14.87 10.96 16.43
N GLN A 33 13.78 10.55 15.79
CA GLN A 33 13.57 9.16 15.35
C GLN A 33 14.12 8.98 13.93
N THR A 34 15.31 8.40 13.82
CA THR A 34 15.99 8.24 12.52
C THR A 34 16.31 6.80 12.20
N LEU A 35 16.42 6.49 10.92
CA LEU A 35 16.97 5.23 10.42
C LEU A 35 18.32 5.48 9.77
N ASP A 36 19.31 4.68 10.15
CA ASP A 36 20.72 4.77 9.73
C ASP A 36 21.12 3.51 8.95
N PRO A 37 21.17 3.57 7.61
CA PRO A 37 21.61 2.45 6.79
C PRO A 37 23.14 2.37 6.71
N SER A 38 23.71 1.19 6.98
CA SER A 38 25.16 0.95 6.92
C SER A 38 25.78 1.02 5.51
N ALA A 39 24.96 0.96 4.46
CA ALA A 39 25.37 1.09 3.06
C ALA A 39 24.21 1.58 2.19
N VAL A 40 24.52 2.14 1.02
CA VAL A 40 23.52 2.64 0.05
C VAL A 40 22.92 1.55 -0.84
N SER A 41 23.57 0.39 -0.95
CA SER A 41 23.18 -0.72 -1.80
C SER A 41 23.73 -2.05 -1.26
N GLY A 42 23.25 -3.16 -1.80
CA GLY A 42 23.66 -4.51 -1.42
C GLY A 42 22.58 -5.30 -0.68
N ASN A 43 22.89 -6.56 -0.40
CA ASN A 43 22.03 -7.48 0.33
C ASN A 43 22.49 -7.63 1.77
N GLY A 44 21.55 -7.80 2.70
CA GLY A 44 21.82 -7.99 4.12
C GLY A 44 22.50 -6.79 4.80
N ILE A 45 22.29 -5.57 4.28
CA ILE A 45 22.78 -4.35 4.93
C ILE A 45 22.11 -4.19 6.28
N THR A 46 22.82 -3.63 7.25
CA THR A 46 22.22 -3.28 8.53
C THR A 46 21.52 -1.91 8.42
N ILE A 47 20.28 -1.82 8.90
CA ILE A 47 19.58 -0.55 9.14
C ILE A 47 19.32 -0.46 10.64
N THR A 48 19.80 0.61 11.25
CA THR A 48 19.70 0.85 12.70
C THR A 48 18.74 2.00 12.98
N ALA A 49 17.76 1.77 13.84
CA ALA A 49 16.88 2.80 14.38
C ALA A 49 17.55 3.52 15.55
N VAL A 50 17.50 4.85 15.54
CA VAL A 50 18.03 5.70 16.60
C VAL A 50 16.88 6.48 17.23
N GLY A 51 16.86 6.55 18.56
CA GLY A 51 15.82 7.26 19.31
C GLY A 51 14.45 6.57 19.38
N HIS A 52 14.34 5.33 18.89
CA HIS A 52 13.12 4.51 18.92
C HIS A 52 13.41 3.03 18.59
N SER A 53 12.40 2.18 18.75
CA SER A 53 12.46 0.72 18.53
C SER A 53 11.27 0.27 17.65
N PRO A 54 11.30 0.53 16.33
CA PRO A 54 10.13 0.34 15.46
C PRO A 54 9.92 -1.11 15.02
N PHE A 55 10.95 -1.96 15.17
CA PHE A 55 10.98 -3.26 14.51
C PHE A 55 10.43 -4.37 15.40
N VAL A 56 9.64 -5.25 14.81
CA VAL A 56 9.09 -6.46 15.42
C VAL A 56 9.30 -7.65 14.50
N ASP A 57 9.32 -8.87 15.03
CA ASP A 57 9.57 -10.10 14.24
C ASP A 57 8.69 -10.22 12.98
N GLY A 58 7.47 -9.68 13.03
CA GLY A 58 6.54 -9.67 11.90
C GLY A 58 6.91 -8.71 10.75
N ASP A 59 8.02 -7.97 10.86
CA ASP A 59 8.52 -7.06 9.83
C ASP A 59 9.41 -7.76 8.80
N VAL A 60 9.77 -9.03 8.96
CA VAL A 60 10.46 -9.78 7.91
C VAL A 60 9.59 -9.80 6.64
N GLY A 61 10.17 -9.40 5.50
CA GLY A 61 9.50 -9.19 4.21
C GLY A 61 8.86 -7.81 4.03
N ARG A 62 8.86 -6.95 5.07
CA ARG A 62 8.31 -5.60 5.00
C ARG A 62 9.27 -4.65 4.30
N LEU A 63 8.71 -3.70 3.55
CA LEU A 63 9.47 -2.64 2.89
C LEU A 63 9.92 -1.56 3.90
N ILE A 64 11.10 -0.99 3.68
CA ILE A 64 11.57 0.24 4.33
C ILE A 64 11.95 1.21 3.22
N ARG A 65 11.41 2.43 3.27
CA ARG A 65 11.76 3.52 2.36
C ARG A 65 12.48 4.62 3.11
N LEU A 66 13.60 5.09 2.56
CA LEU A 66 14.44 6.13 3.14
C LEU A 66 14.63 7.26 2.14
N ARG A 67 14.55 8.50 2.62
CA ARG A 67 14.80 9.70 1.81
C ARG A 67 15.79 10.66 2.50
N PRO A 68 17.08 10.26 2.62
CA PRO A 68 18.08 11.09 3.28
C PRO A 68 18.38 12.39 2.53
N SER A 69 18.24 12.38 1.20
CA SER A 69 18.35 13.53 0.29
C SER A 69 17.98 13.07 -1.12
N GLY A 70 17.54 13.95 -2.01
CA GLY A 70 17.35 13.60 -3.43
C GLY A 70 16.34 12.46 -3.63
N GLU A 71 16.62 11.56 -4.56
CA GLU A 71 15.73 10.45 -4.89
C GLU A 71 15.58 9.48 -3.69
N PRO A 72 14.34 9.11 -3.32
CA PRO A 72 14.09 8.08 -2.31
C PRO A 72 14.64 6.71 -2.74
N GLY A 73 15.17 5.94 -1.79
CA GLY A 73 15.51 4.54 -1.99
C GLY A 73 14.66 3.63 -1.11
N TYR A 74 14.60 2.34 -1.43
CA TYR A 74 13.86 1.37 -0.61
C TYR A 74 14.54 0.00 -0.57
N ALA A 75 14.28 -0.71 0.52
CA ALA A 75 14.81 -2.03 0.81
C ALA A 75 13.71 -2.94 1.38
N ILE A 76 13.97 -4.25 1.41
CA ILE A 76 13.09 -5.26 2.02
C ILE A 76 13.82 -5.86 3.23
N ILE A 77 13.17 -5.88 4.39
CA ILE A 77 13.71 -6.50 5.60
C ILE A 77 13.81 -8.01 5.41
N THR A 78 14.98 -8.57 5.67
CA THR A 78 15.25 -10.02 5.59
C THR A 78 15.37 -10.66 6.97
N GLU A 79 15.75 -9.89 7.99
CA GLU A 79 15.94 -10.35 9.36
C GLU A 79 15.73 -9.20 10.34
N VAL A 80 15.10 -9.48 11.48
CA VAL A 80 15.06 -8.56 12.62
C VAL A 80 16.08 -9.03 13.65
N VAL A 81 17.10 -8.21 13.91
CA VAL A 81 18.22 -8.52 14.81
C VAL A 81 17.88 -8.09 16.25
N SER A 82 17.28 -6.91 16.38
CA SER A 82 16.70 -6.39 17.62
C SER A 82 15.55 -5.43 17.28
N PRO A 83 14.77 -4.96 18.27
CA PRO A 83 13.75 -3.95 18.04
C PRO A 83 14.26 -2.63 17.41
N GLU A 84 15.57 -2.39 17.44
CA GLU A 84 16.26 -1.23 16.88
C GLU A 84 17.12 -1.58 15.66
N GLN A 85 17.23 -2.84 15.25
CA GLN A 85 18.15 -3.22 14.18
C GLN A 85 17.60 -4.34 13.30
N VAL A 86 17.71 -4.15 11.99
CA VAL A 86 17.30 -5.13 10.97
C VAL A 86 18.39 -5.33 9.94
N ARG A 87 18.36 -6.49 9.26
CA ARG A 87 19.02 -6.68 7.97
C ARG A 87 18.03 -6.48 6.85
N ALA A 88 18.46 -5.82 5.78
CA ALA A 88 17.62 -5.57 4.62
C ALA A 88 18.38 -5.70 3.29
N ASP A 89 17.66 -6.08 2.24
CA ASP A 89 18.15 -6.09 0.87
C ASP A 89 17.68 -4.84 0.13
N VAL A 90 18.61 -4.03 -0.35
CA VAL A 90 18.31 -2.80 -1.07
C VAL A 90 17.78 -3.12 -2.47
N LYS A 91 16.60 -2.58 -2.82
CA LYS A 91 15.96 -2.76 -4.14
C LYS A 91 16.09 -1.52 -5.02
N ARG A 92 16.02 -0.33 -4.41
CA ARG A 92 16.42 0.94 -5.02
C ARG A 92 17.46 1.61 -4.13
N VAL A 93 18.59 2.01 -4.73
CA VAL A 93 19.75 2.60 -4.04
C VAL A 93 19.33 3.81 -3.20
N PHE A 94 19.90 3.95 -2.00
CA PHE A 94 19.74 5.17 -1.20
C PHE A 94 20.68 6.25 -1.71
N ALA A 95 20.25 7.51 -1.70
CA ALA A 95 21.10 8.61 -2.16
C ALA A 95 22.40 8.76 -1.35
N ASN A 96 22.35 8.45 -0.06
CA ASN A 96 23.51 8.37 0.83
C ASN A 96 23.22 7.45 2.03
N ALA A 97 24.24 7.19 2.85
CA ALA A 97 24.17 6.34 4.03
C ALA A 97 24.09 7.13 5.35
N ASN A 98 23.60 8.38 5.31
CA ASN A 98 23.44 9.17 6.52
C ASN A 98 22.12 8.81 7.20
N ALA A 99 22.10 8.86 8.54
CA ALA A 99 20.87 8.75 9.31
C ALA A 99 19.83 9.79 8.84
N THR A 100 18.60 9.33 8.59
CA THR A 100 17.51 10.18 8.11
C THR A 100 16.27 10.07 8.99
N GLY A 101 15.61 11.20 9.23
CA GLY A 101 14.27 11.24 9.83
C GLY A 101 13.14 11.03 8.81
N ASN A 102 13.44 11.15 7.52
CA ASN A 102 12.49 10.94 6.43
C ASN A 102 12.51 9.47 6.04
N TRP A 103 11.64 8.70 6.68
CA TRP A 103 11.50 7.27 6.42
C TRP A 103 10.04 6.84 6.56
N SER A 104 9.69 5.78 5.85
CA SER A 104 8.40 5.11 5.95
C SER A 104 8.60 3.60 5.97
N LEU A 105 7.81 2.91 6.79
CA LEU A 105 7.71 1.46 6.76
C LEU A 105 6.57 1.04 5.85
N GLY A 106 6.67 -0.13 5.22
CA GLY A 106 5.61 -0.70 4.39
C GLY A 106 4.29 -0.80 5.17
N ALA A 107 3.16 -0.56 4.51
CA ALA A 107 1.84 -0.68 5.14
C ALA A 107 1.49 -2.14 5.48
N TRP A 108 2.06 -3.09 4.73
CA TRP A 108 1.78 -4.52 4.84
C TRP A 108 2.95 -5.26 5.47
N SER A 109 2.64 -6.10 6.45
CA SER A 109 3.59 -6.98 7.12
C SER A 109 2.85 -8.15 7.76
N ALA A 110 3.57 -9.16 8.26
CA ALA A 110 2.94 -10.29 8.93
C ALA A 110 2.17 -9.85 10.21
N ASP A 111 2.68 -8.82 10.89
CA ASP A 111 2.05 -8.25 12.09
C ASP A 111 0.80 -7.41 11.74
N ARG A 112 0.96 -6.44 10.83
CA ARG A 112 -0.11 -5.52 10.40
C ARG A 112 -1.16 -6.16 9.48
N GLY A 113 -0.85 -7.33 8.95
CA GLY A 113 -1.66 -8.09 8.02
C GLY A 113 -1.52 -7.64 6.57
N HIS A 114 -2.03 -8.48 5.68
CA HIS A 114 -2.09 -8.23 4.24
C HIS A 114 -3.53 -7.91 3.79
N PRO A 115 -3.70 -7.25 2.64
CA PRO A 115 -5.01 -6.99 2.07
C PRO A 115 -5.83 -8.26 1.87
N SER A 116 -7.14 -8.16 2.07
CA SER A 116 -8.09 -9.27 1.93
C SER A 116 -9.13 -9.07 0.83
N ALA A 117 -9.18 -7.87 0.23
CA ALA A 117 -9.98 -7.60 -0.96
C ALA A 117 -9.08 -7.04 -2.09
N VAL A 118 -9.37 -7.43 -3.32
CA VAL A 118 -8.63 -7.01 -4.52
C VAL A 118 -9.58 -6.76 -5.70
N SER A 119 -9.30 -5.76 -6.52
CA SER A 119 -10.05 -5.44 -7.74
C SER A 119 -9.16 -4.68 -8.73
N PHE A 120 -9.57 -4.60 -9.99
CA PHE A 120 -9.00 -3.66 -10.95
C PHE A 120 -9.91 -2.44 -11.09
N PHE A 121 -9.33 -1.25 -11.23
CA PHE A 121 -10.06 -0.02 -11.55
C PHE A 121 -9.12 0.96 -12.26
N GLU A 122 -9.53 1.51 -13.40
CA GLU A 122 -8.78 2.55 -14.14
C GLU A 122 -7.28 2.22 -14.35
N GLN A 123 -6.98 1.01 -14.84
CA GLN A 123 -5.60 0.52 -15.06
C GLN A 123 -4.73 0.42 -13.80
N ARG A 124 -5.34 0.45 -12.61
CA ARG A 124 -4.70 0.23 -11.32
C ARG A 124 -5.19 -1.06 -10.68
N LEU A 125 -4.30 -1.70 -9.93
CA LEU A 125 -4.65 -2.78 -9.03
C LEU A 125 -5.03 -2.19 -7.67
N VAL A 126 -6.24 -2.47 -7.22
CA VAL A 126 -6.79 -1.96 -5.96
C VAL A 126 -6.75 -3.05 -4.91
N TRP A 127 -6.18 -2.74 -3.76
CA TRP A 127 -6.08 -3.59 -2.59
C TRP A 127 -6.81 -2.94 -1.42
N ALA A 128 -7.44 -3.73 -0.54
CA ALA A 128 -8.10 -3.17 0.63
C ALA A 128 -8.11 -4.11 1.82
N ASN A 129 -8.37 -3.54 3.00
CA ASN A 129 -8.64 -4.24 4.25
C ASN A 129 -7.49 -5.13 4.73
N THR A 130 -6.52 -4.50 5.40
CA THR A 130 -5.54 -5.18 6.24
C THR A 130 -6.04 -5.24 7.69
N ARG A 131 -5.39 -6.05 8.53
CA ARG A 131 -5.75 -6.15 9.96
C ARG A 131 -5.57 -4.80 10.67
N ALA A 132 -4.49 -4.08 10.38
CA ALA A 132 -4.20 -2.79 10.99
C ALA A 132 -4.92 -1.60 10.34
N GLN A 133 -5.30 -1.70 9.06
CA GLN A 133 -5.96 -0.65 8.30
C GLN A 133 -7.18 -1.22 7.54
N PRO A 134 -8.22 -1.66 8.27
CA PRO A 134 -9.35 -2.38 7.68
C PRO A 134 -10.24 -1.49 6.78
N GLN A 135 -10.23 -0.17 7.00
CA GLN A 135 -10.99 0.82 6.24
C GLN A 135 -10.13 1.55 5.18
N SER A 136 -8.91 1.08 4.94
CA SER A 136 -8.02 1.66 3.94
C SER A 136 -7.98 0.81 2.68
N PHE A 137 -7.78 1.49 1.56
CA PHE A 137 -7.47 0.88 0.27
C PHE A 137 -6.25 1.55 -0.35
N TRP A 138 -5.61 0.81 -1.24
CA TRP A 138 -4.40 1.22 -1.95
C TRP A 138 -4.61 0.95 -3.43
N MET A 139 -4.12 1.83 -4.30
CA MET A 139 -4.06 1.59 -5.74
C MET A 139 -2.61 1.64 -6.21
N SER A 140 -2.25 0.72 -7.09
CA SER A 140 -0.95 0.74 -7.78
C SER A 140 -0.80 1.98 -8.66
N GLN A 141 0.40 2.18 -9.18
CA GLN A 141 0.62 3.07 -10.32
C GLN A 141 -0.29 2.69 -11.49
N SER A 142 -0.63 3.68 -12.30
CA SER A 142 -1.42 3.45 -13.52
C SER A 142 -0.57 2.72 -14.55
N GLY A 143 -1.04 1.58 -15.04
CA GLY A 143 -0.33 0.78 -16.04
C GLY A 143 0.80 -0.11 -15.50
N ASP A 144 1.25 0.10 -14.26
CA ASP A 144 2.17 -0.79 -13.55
C ASP A 144 1.51 -1.33 -12.27
N LEU A 145 0.94 -2.53 -12.40
CA LEU A 145 0.04 -3.13 -11.39
C LEU A 145 0.74 -3.62 -10.12
N GLU A 146 2.07 -3.80 -10.17
CA GLU A 146 2.86 -4.32 -9.06
C GLU A 146 3.68 -3.21 -8.38
N ASN A 147 3.68 -2.01 -8.93
CA ASN A 147 4.36 -0.85 -8.39
C ASN A 147 3.40 0.05 -7.61
N MET A 148 3.76 0.35 -6.37
CA MET A 148 2.93 1.09 -5.41
C MET A 148 3.63 2.38 -4.95
N ARG A 149 4.59 2.88 -5.76
CA ARG A 149 5.37 4.07 -5.46
C ARG A 149 4.47 5.29 -5.21
N PRO A 150 4.61 6.00 -4.09
CA PRO A 150 3.74 7.13 -3.74
C PRO A 150 4.12 8.45 -4.42
N ASP A 151 5.34 8.57 -4.96
CA ASP A 151 5.86 9.81 -5.54
C ASP A 151 6.95 9.55 -6.60
N SER A 152 7.17 10.53 -7.47
CA SER A 152 8.17 10.50 -8.52
C SER A 152 9.35 11.43 -8.20
N PHE A 153 10.54 11.09 -8.69
CA PHE A 153 11.70 11.98 -8.61
C PHE A 153 12.01 12.54 -10.00
N GLU A 154 11.50 13.73 -10.29
CA GLU A 154 11.68 14.42 -11.56
C GLU A 154 12.17 15.85 -11.33
N GLY A 155 12.98 16.38 -12.24
CA GLY A 155 13.51 17.75 -12.13
C GLY A 155 14.37 18.03 -10.89
N GLY A 156 14.81 17.00 -10.17
CA GLY A 156 15.58 17.12 -8.92
C GLY A 156 14.72 17.27 -7.66
N ALA A 157 13.41 17.09 -7.75
CA ALA A 157 12.48 17.15 -6.63
C ALA A 157 11.66 15.85 -6.54
N THR A 158 11.21 15.52 -5.31
CA THR A 158 10.26 14.43 -5.09
C THR A 158 8.86 15.03 -5.06
N GLU A 159 8.01 14.66 -6.02
CA GLU A 159 6.66 15.19 -6.19
C GLU A 159 5.70 14.07 -6.53
N VAL A 160 4.46 14.19 -6.04
CA VAL A 160 3.39 13.24 -6.36
C VAL A 160 2.87 13.55 -7.77
N GLN A 161 2.90 12.57 -8.65
CA GLN A 161 2.38 12.68 -10.01
C GLN A 161 1.03 11.96 -10.15
N ASP A 162 0.31 12.26 -11.23
CA ASP A 162 -1.03 11.72 -11.47
C ASP A 162 -1.06 10.19 -11.65
N ASP A 163 0.04 9.58 -12.12
CA ASP A 163 0.17 8.15 -12.35
C ASP A 163 0.74 7.37 -11.15
N ASP A 164 1.21 8.06 -10.11
CA ASP A 164 1.77 7.43 -8.91
C ASP A 164 0.71 6.61 -8.15
N GLY A 165 1.17 5.70 -7.29
CA GLY A 165 0.31 4.91 -6.41
C GLY A 165 -0.35 5.79 -5.36
N LEU A 166 -1.49 5.34 -4.83
CA LEU A 166 -2.20 6.05 -3.78
C LEU A 166 -2.62 5.12 -2.65
N ASP A 167 -2.72 5.68 -1.47
CA ASP A 167 -3.32 5.08 -0.30
C ASP A 167 -4.39 6.02 0.26
N PHE A 168 -5.55 5.46 0.60
CA PHE A 168 -6.65 6.26 1.12
C PHE A 168 -7.34 5.50 2.26
N THR A 169 -7.56 6.22 3.36
CA THR A 169 -8.31 5.71 4.51
C THR A 169 -9.66 6.40 4.54
N ILE A 170 -10.75 5.62 4.48
CA ILE A 170 -12.11 6.17 4.51
C ILE A 170 -12.30 6.95 5.80
N ALA A 171 -12.67 8.23 5.69
CA ALA A 171 -13.02 9.07 6.82
C ALA A 171 -14.48 8.79 7.24
N ALA A 172 -14.66 8.09 8.37
CA ALA A 172 -15.96 7.78 8.93
C ALA A 172 -15.91 7.79 10.47
N ASP A 173 -17.06 7.99 11.12
CA ASP A 173 -17.18 8.02 12.59
C ASP A 173 -16.80 6.68 13.26
N GLN A 174 -16.83 5.60 12.49
CA GLN A 174 -16.54 4.25 12.95
C GLN A 174 -15.62 3.55 11.95
N VAL A 175 -14.67 2.79 12.48
CA VAL A 175 -13.80 1.95 11.68
C VAL A 175 -14.60 0.80 11.09
N ASN A 176 -14.83 0.84 9.78
CA ASN A 176 -15.61 -0.16 9.07
C ASN A 176 -14.76 -0.87 8.03
N ALA A 177 -14.58 -2.19 8.20
CA ALA A 177 -13.75 -2.97 7.31
C ALA A 177 -14.34 -3.04 5.90
N ILE A 178 -13.53 -2.78 4.88
CA ILE A 178 -13.90 -2.96 3.47
C ILE A 178 -14.01 -4.46 3.19
N ARG A 179 -15.19 -4.91 2.76
CA ARG A 179 -15.52 -6.33 2.56
C ARG A 179 -15.42 -6.74 1.10
N TRP A 180 -15.78 -5.85 0.20
CA TRP A 180 -15.72 -6.10 -1.24
C TRP A 180 -15.57 -4.78 -1.99
N MET A 181 -15.16 -4.91 -3.25
CA MET A 181 -15.01 -3.81 -4.19
C MET A 181 -15.69 -4.20 -5.51
N SER A 182 -16.45 -3.29 -6.09
CA SER A 182 -17.18 -3.51 -7.35
C SER A 182 -16.81 -2.41 -8.35
N PRO A 183 -15.89 -2.66 -9.28
CA PRO A 183 -15.50 -1.69 -10.29
C PRO A 183 -16.62 -1.50 -11.32
N GLY A 184 -16.71 -0.29 -11.87
CA GLY A 184 -17.72 0.12 -12.86
C GLY A 184 -17.35 1.50 -13.41
N ARG A 185 -18.33 2.37 -13.66
CA ARG A 185 -18.05 3.79 -13.95
C ARG A 185 -17.40 4.52 -12.77
N GLN A 186 -17.71 4.05 -11.56
CA GLN A 186 -17.06 4.44 -10.32
C GLN A 186 -16.76 3.16 -9.56
N LEU A 187 -15.75 3.20 -8.70
CA LEU A 187 -15.44 2.08 -7.83
C LEU A 187 -16.36 2.15 -6.60
N ILE A 188 -17.15 1.10 -6.38
CA ILE A 188 -17.99 0.99 -5.19
C ILE A 188 -17.28 0.10 -4.16
N LEU A 189 -17.17 0.59 -2.94
CA LEU A 189 -16.65 -0.14 -1.79
C LEU A 189 -17.80 -0.48 -0.85
N GLY A 190 -17.96 -1.77 -0.52
CA GLY A 190 -18.87 -2.20 0.52
C GLY A 190 -18.11 -2.41 1.82
N THR A 191 -18.47 -1.68 2.87
CA THR A 191 -17.88 -1.84 4.21
C THR A 191 -18.88 -2.43 5.18
N SER A 192 -18.41 -2.86 6.35
CA SER A 192 -19.29 -3.35 7.42
C SER A 192 -20.29 -2.31 7.93
N GLY A 193 -20.17 -1.03 7.59
CA GLY A 193 -21.04 0.05 8.08
C GLY A 193 -21.67 0.89 6.99
N GLY A 194 -21.31 0.72 5.72
CA GLY A 194 -21.95 1.42 4.64
C GLY A 194 -21.28 1.19 3.30
N GLU A 195 -21.88 1.74 2.26
CA GLU A 195 -21.42 1.63 0.90
C GLU A 195 -20.87 2.99 0.47
N TRP A 196 -19.76 2.97 -0.25
CA TRP A 196 -18.99 4.16 -0.61
C TRP A 196 -18.68 4.15 -2.10
N SER A 197 -18.69 5.31 -2.72
CA SER A 197 -18.19 5.52 -4.08
C SER A 197 -16.83 6.22 -4.03
N VAL A 198 -15.92 5.75 -4.89
CA VAL A 198 -14.65 6.40 -5.17
C VAL A 198 -14.72 7.00 -6.57
N THR A 199 -14.51 8.31 -6.64
CA THR A 199 -14.60 9.15 -7.85
C THR A 199 -13.51 10.23 -7.83
N SER A 200 -13.43 11.02 -8.89
CA SER A 200 -12.58 12.22 -9.03
C SER A 200 -13.40 13.36 -9.63
N ASP A 201 -12.95 14.61 -9.50
CA ASP A 201 -13.53 15.72 -10.28
C ASP A 201 -13.02 15.72 -11.73
N GLY A 202 -11.78 15.24 -11.92
CA GLY A 202 -11.13 15.00 -13.19
C GLY A 202 -11.58 13.70 -13.87
N PRO A 203 -10.96 13.36 -15.02
CA PRO A 203 -11.38 12.24 -15.86
C PRO A 203 -11.11 10.86 -15.28
N VAL A 204 -10.16 10.75 -14.35
CA VAL A 204 -9.73 9.52 -13.67
C VAL A 204 -9.29 9.83 -12.25
N VAL A 205 -9.27 8.82 -11.40
CA VAL A 205 -8.76 8.93 -10.03
C VAL A 205 -7.24 9.00 -10.05
N THR A 206 -6.69 10.03 -9.41
CA THR A 206 -5.24 10.23 -9.21
C THR A 206 -4.95 10.41 -7.72
N PRO A 207 -3.67 10.30 -7.29
CA PRO A 207 -3.30 10.57 -5.90
C PRO A 207 -3.68 11.99 -5.42
N LEU A 208 -3.73 12.96 -6.34
CA LEU A 208 -4.06 14.36 -6.05
C LEU A 208 -5.54 14.71 -6.28
N ASP A 209 -6.30 13.86 -6.99
CA ASP A 209 -7.72 14.03 -7.23
C ASP A 209 -8.48 12.72 -6.97
N ILE A 210 -8.94 12.59 -5.72
CA ILE A 210 -9.75 11.47 -5.26
C ILE A 210 -10.82 11.96 -4.27
N GLN A 211 -12.03 11.44 -4.44
CA GLN A 211 -13.17 11.71 -3.59
C GLN A 211 -13.81 10.38 -3.19
N VAL A 212 -13.95 10.17 -1.88
CA VAL A 212 -14.65 9.00 -1.35
C VAL A 212 -15.90 9.46 -0.62
N ARG A 213 -17.07 9.12 -1.16
CA ARG A 213 -18.37 9.60 -0.68
C ARG A 213 -19.23 8.43 -0.22
N ARG A 214 -19.99 8.64 0.85
CA ARG A 214 -20.91 7.63 1.37
C ARG A 214 -22.20 7.62 0.55
N GLU A 215 -22.59 6.46 0.06
CA GLU A 215 -23.82 6.22 -0.70
C GLU A 215 -24.96 5.75 0.23
N SER A 216 -24.65 4.86 1.17
CA SER A 216 -25.63 4.36 2.15
C SER A 216 -25.01 3.94 3.48
N THR A 217 -25.86 3.73 4.48
CA THR A 217 -25.49 3.39 5.86
C THR A 217 -25.87 1.97 6.27
N ASN A 218 -26.34 1.16 5.32
CA ASN A 218 -26.89 -0.17 5.56
C ASN A 218 -25.81 -1.14 6.05
N GLY A 219 -24.64 -1.09 5.40
CA GLY A 219 -23.53 -1.98 5.66
C GLY A 219 -23.67 -3.30 4.91
N SER A 220 -22.52 -3.85 4.55
CA SER A 220 -22.41 -4.95 3.61
C SER A 220 -21.95 -6.23 4.28
N ALA A 221 -22.57 -7.35 3.91
CA ALA A 221 -22.08 -8.69 4.24
C ALA A 221 -20.76 -8.98 3.52
N ASN A 222 -19.97 -9.92 4.06
CA ASN A 222 -18.70 -10.34 3.47
C ASN A 222 -18.87 -11.31 2.30
N ILE A 223 -19.63 -10.90 1.29
CA ILE A 223 -19.96 -11.66 0.08
C ILE A 223 -19.73 -10.75 -1.12
N LEU A 224 -19.09 -11.26 -2.17
CA LEU A 224 -18.86 -10.49 -3.40
C LEU A 224 -20.21 -10.08 -4.03
N PRO A 225 -20.37 -8.79 -4.40
CA PRO A 225 -21.58 -8.30 -5.01
C PRO A 225 -21.65 -8.70 -6.49
N VAL A 226 -22.84 -8.60 -7.07
CA VAL A 226 -23.06 -8.78 -8.51
C VAL A 226 -23.44 -7.44 -9.13
N ARG A 227 -22.69 -7.03 -10.15
CA ARG A 227 -23.04 -5.85 -10.96
C ARG A 227 -23.92 -6.27 -12.13
N ILE A 228 -25.09 -5.64 -12.25
CA ILE A 228 -26.01 -5.81 -13.39
C ILE A 228 -26.24 -4.44 -14.00
N SER A 229 -25.73 -4.23 -15.22
CA SER A 229 -25.73 -2.93 -15.88
C SER A 229 -25.09 -1.86 -14.97
N SER A 230 -25.81 -0.78 -14.66
CA SER A 230 -25.36 0.30 -13.77
C SER A 230 -25.56 0.03 -12.28
N ILE A 231 -26.21 -1.07 -11.90
CA ILE A 231 -26.61 -1.35 -10.51
C ILE A 231 -25.68 -2.38 -9.87
N VAL A 232 -25.35 -2.19 -8.59
CA VAL A 232 -24.64 -3.18 -7.76
C VAL A 232 -25.65 -3.82 -6.81
N LEU A 233 -25.86 -5.13 -6.96
CA LEU A 233 -26.63 -5.94 -6.02
C LEU A 233 -25.68 -6.53 -5.00
N PHE A 234 -25.95 -6.29 -3.72
CA PHE A 234 -25.18 -6.78 -2.60
C PHE A 234 -26.08 -7.30 -1.49
N VAL A 235 -25.52 -8.13 -0.62
CA VAL A 235 -26.22 -8.64 0.57
C VAL A 235 -25.92 -7.69 1.72
N GLN A 236 -26.97 -7.14 2.33
CA GLN A 236 -26.84 -6.31 3.53
C GLN A 236 -26.32 -7.17 4.70
N ARG A 237 -25.54 -6.57 5.60
CA ARG A 237 -25.16 -7.24 6.87
C ARG A 237 -26.40 -7.62 7.69
N ALA A 238 -26.30 -8.75 8.39
CA ALA A 238 -27.30 -9.18 9.37
C ALA A 238 -27.30 -8.26 10.61
#